data_AF-A0A2G3NRE0-F1
#
_entry.id   AF-A0A2G3NRE0-F1
#
_cell.length_a   1.000
_cell.length_b   1.000
_cell.length_c   1.000
_cell.angle_alpha   90.00
_cell.angle_beta   90.00
_cell.angle_gamma   90.00
#
_symmetry.space_group_name_H-M   'P 1'
#
loop_
_entity.id
_entity.type
_entity.pdbx_description
1 polymer ?
#
loop_
_entity_poly.entity_id
_entity_poly.type
_entity_poly.pdbx_seq_one_letter_code
_entity_poly.pdbx_strand_id
1 'polypeptide(L)'
;MRGAFMDYKELDNKLKSIKKLDKEIKVVNLEIQYLDSGIFKQSTLTDTKVKASKTQDMADKYNSLLERKEKLSRRIDTLMAERDSVVSLIDDNLKAPDQRTILRLLYVIDMTVDDIADFLGVTVKTVFVHRRQALEQLAKQTTSLLG
;
A
#
# COMPACT_ATOMS: atom_id res chain seq x y z
N MET A 1 -0.90 0.23 31.49
CA MET A 1 -1.17 0.02 30.05
C MET A 1 -0.31 -1.15 29.59
N ARG A 2 -0.92 -2.18 29.00
CA ARG A 2 -0.19 -3.36 28.49
C ARG A 2 0.55 -2.93 27.23
N GLY A 3 1.88 -2.95 27.25
CA GLY A 3 2.67 -2.84 26.03
C GLY A 3 2.23 -3.94 25.06
N ALA A 4 1.92 -3.58 23.82
CA ALA A 4 1.54 -4.55 22.80
C ALA A 4 2.79 -5.35 22.41
N PHE A 5 2.92 -6.54 22.98
CA PHE A 5 3.89 -7.55 22.54
C PHE A 5 3.49 -7.99 21.13
N MET A 6 4.34 -7.75 20.13
CA MET A 6 4.08 -8.24 18.78
C MET A 6 4.81 -9.57 18.59
N ASP A 7 4.05 -10.67 18.54
CA ASP A 7 4.59 -12.00 18.28
C ASP A 7 5.21 -12.08 16.88
N TYR A 8 6.18 -12.96 16.66
CA TYR A 8 6.84 -13.17 15.36
C TYR A 8 5.81 -13.39 14.23
N LYS A 9 4.78 -14.21 14.50
CA LYS A 9 3.73 -14.49 13.53
C LYS A 9 2.86 -13.26 13.25
N GLU A 10 2.63 -12.44 14.27
CA GLU A 10 1.89 -11.18 14.12
C GLU A 10 2.67 -10.19 13.26
N LEU A 11 3.98 -10.04 13.51
CA LEU A 11 4.86 -9.19 12.72
C LEU A 11 4.92 -9.65 11.26
N ASP A 12 5.13 -10.94 11.02
CA ASP A 12 5.14 -11.51 9.67
C ASP A 12 3.81 -11.27 8.93
N ASN A 13 2.68 -11.44 9.62
CA ASN A 13 1.36 -11.15 9.06
C ASN A 13 1.17 -9.66 8.75
N LYS A 14 1.66 -8.77 9.61
CA LYS A 14 1.60 -7.32 9.39
C LYS A 14 2.45 -6.91 8.20
N LEU A 15 3.68 -7.41 8.07
CA LEU A 15 4.51 -7.14 6.89
C LEU A 15 3.87 -7.68 5.60
N LYS A 16 3.23 -8.86 5.66
CA LYS A 16 2.45 -9.41 4.53
C LYS A 16 1.20 -8.60 4.18
N SER A 17 0.74 -7.69 5.04
CA SER A 17 -0.41 -6.82 4.72
C SER A 17 -0.07 -5.79 3.64
N ILE A 18 1.21 -5.42 3.47
CA ILE A 18 1.67 -4.48 2.44
C ILE A 18 1.14 -4.88 1.05
N LYS A 19 1.28 -6.16 0.69
CA LYS A 19 0.77 -6.69 -0.59
C LYS A 19 -0.74 -6.52 -0.76
N LYS A 20 -1.51 -6.60 0.32
CA LYS A 20 -2.97 -6.40 0.27
C LYS A 20 -3.30 -4.92 0.10
N LEU A 21 -2.60 -4.05 0.84
CA LEU A 21 -2.72 -2.60 0.72
C LEU A 21 -2.37 -2.13 -0.70
N ASP A 22 -1.28 -2.63 -1.30
CA ASP A 22 -0.89 -2.31 -2.67
C ASP A 22 -1.96 -2.69 -3.69
N LYS A 23 -2.57 -3.87 -3.52
CA LYS A 23 -3.69 -4.29 -4.37
C LYS A 23 -4.91 -3.40 -4.19
N GLU A 24 -5.24 -3.03 -2.96
CA GLU A 24 -6.38 -2.16 -2.68
C GLU A 24 -6.18 -0.76 -3.25
N ILE A 25 -5.01 -0.15 -3.03
CA ILE A 25 -4.61 1.13 -3.62
C ILE A 25 -4.73 1.08 -5.15
N LYS A 26 -4.25 0.01 -5.78
CA LYS A 26 -4.39 -0.18 -7.23
C LYS A 26 -5.85 -0.26 -7.69
N VAL A 27 -6.69 -1.00 -6.97
CA VAL A 27 -8.12 -1.10 -7.29
C VAL A 27 -8.83 0.25 -7.16
N VAL A 28 -8.55 1.01 -6.10
CA VAL A 28 -9.16 2.34 -5.90
C VAL A 28 -8.68 3.33 -6.98
N ASN A 29 -7.40 3.28 -7.36
CA ASN A 29 -6.88 4.07 -8.49
C ASN A 29 -7.57 3.71 -9.81
N LEU A 30 -7.80 2.43 -10.09
CA LEU A 30 -8.54 1.99 -11.29
C LEU A 30 -9.98 2.50 -11.26
N GLU A 31 -10.64 2.50 -10.09
CA GLU A 31 -12.00 3.05 -9.95
C GLU A 31 -12.03 4.54 -10.32
N ILE A 32 -11.07 5.34 -9.85
CA ILE A 32 -10.94 6.77 -10.22
C ILE A 32 -10.77 6.91 -11.74
N GLN A 33 -9.88 6.14 -12.37
CA GLN A 33 -9.66 6.16 -13.81
C GLN A 33 -10.93 5.80 -14.61
N TYR A 34 -11.70 4.82 -14.14
CA TYR A 34 -12.98 4.48 -14.76
C TYR A 34 -13.97 5.65 -14.67
N LEU A 35 -14.05 6.33 -13.52
CA LEU A 35 -14.87 7.53 -13.37
C LEU A 35 -14.42 8.66 -14.30
N ASP A 36 -13.11 8.88 -14.47
CA ASP A 36 -12.58 9.84 -15.46
C ASP A 36 -13.01 9.50 -16.89
N SER A 37 -12.80 8.25 -17.32
CA SER A 37 -13.15 7.82 -18.67
C SER A 37 -14.66 7.90 -18.95
N GLY A 38 -15.50 7.63 -17.94
CA GLY A 38 -16.95 7.77 -18.04
C GLY A 38 -17.38 9.23 -18.24
N ILE A 39 -16.73 10.17 -17.55
CA ILE A 39 -16.98 11.61 -17.69
C ILE A 39 -16.64 12.10 -19.10
N PHE A 40 -15.48 11.72 -19.64
CA PHE A 40 -15.07 12.14 -20.99
C PHE A 40 -16.01 11.59 -22.08
N LYS A 41 -16.51 10.35 -21.92
CA LYS A 41 -17.54 9.79 -22.82
C LYS A 41 -18.88 10.52 -22.74
N GLN A 42 -19.26 11.02 -21.56
CA GLN A 42 -20.53 11.72 -21.38
C GLN A 42 -20.46 13.18 -21.88
N SER A 43 -19.34 13.88 -21.64
CA SER A 43 -19.11 15.26 -22.11
C SER A 43 -19.19 15.37 -23.63
N THR A 44 -18.56 14.43 -24.35
CA THR A 44 -18.54 14.38 -25.82
C THR A 44 -19.93 14.16 -26.44
N LEU A 45 -20.86 13.52 -25.71
CA LEU A 45 -22.24 13.32 -26.16
C LEU A 45 -23.13 14.55 -25.88
N THR A 46 -22.82 15.35 -24.86
CA THR A 46 -23.64 16.51 -24.46
C THR A 46 -23.38 17.81 -25.21
N ASP A 47 -22.25 17.94 -25.91
CA ASP A 47 -22.00 19.09 -26.80
C ASP A 47 -23.00 19.18 -27.97
N THR A 48 -23.77 18.11 -28.20
CA THR A 48 -24.82 18.08 -29.24
C THR A 48 -26.21 18.34 -28.63
N LYS A 49 -26.57 19.62 -28.50
CA LYS A 49 -27.92 20.19 -28.29
C LYS A 49 -28.66 19.83 -26.99
N VAL A 50 -28.73 20.74 -25.98
CA VAL A 50 -29.84 20.66 -24.99
C VAL A 50 -30.24 21.95 -24.25
N LYS A 51 -31.56 22.03 -23.95
CA LYS A 51 -32.33 23.07 -23.24
C LYS A 51 -32.06 23.12 -21.71
N ALA A 52 -32.25 24.31 -21.12
CA ALA A 52 -31.94 24.75 -19.75
C ALA A 52 -32.44 23.89 -18.55
N SER A 53 -33.42 23.00 -18.72
CA SER A 53 -33.87 22.10 -17.63
C SER A 53 -32.97 20.86 -17.48
N LYS A 54 -32.32 20.41 -18.56
CA LYS A 54 -31.38 19.27 -18.52
C LYS A 54 -29.99 19.66 -18.03
N THR A 55 -29.65 20.94 -18.04
CA THR A 55 -28.36 21.45 -17.55
C THR A 55 -28.22 21.37 -16.04
N GLN A 56 -29.31 21.50 -15.27
CA GLN A 56 -29.28 21.37 -13.80
C GLN A 56 -29.03 19.91 -13.36
N ASP A 57 -29.74 18.95 -13.98
CA ASP A 57 -29.51 17.51 -13.77
C ASP A 57 -28.07 17.05 -14.13
N MET A 58 -27.43 17.73 -15.09
CA MET A 58 -26.05 17.45 -15.48
C MET A 58 -25.04 18.03 -14.47
N ALA A 59 -25.31 19.21 -13.92
CA ALA A 59 -24.48 19.81 -12.87
C ALA A 59 -24.48 18.96 -11.59
N ASP A 60 -25.66 18.47 -11.17
CA ASP A 60 -25.79 17.61 -9.97
C ASP A 60 -25.07 16.26 -10.13
N LYS A 61 -25.11 15.69 -11.34
CA LYS A 61 -24.34 14.48 -11.68
C LYS A 61 -22.84 14.73 -11.65
N TYR A 62 -22.40 15.86 -12.19
CA TYR A 62 -20.98 16.23 -12.17
C TYR A 62 -20.47 16.42 -10.73
N ASN A 63 -21.24 17.13 -9.90
CA ASN A 63 -20.92 17.33 -8.48
C ASN A 63 -20.85 15.98 -7.73
N SER A 64 -21.81 15.08 -7.95
CA SER A 64 -21.81 13.75 -7.32
C SER A 64 -20.59 12.91 -7.71
N LEU A 65 -20.15 13.01 -8.97
CA LEU A 65 -18.94 12.31 -9.44
C LEU A 65 -17.67 12.91 -8.83
N LEU A 66 -17.61 14.24 -8.71
CA LEU A 66 -16.49 14.92 -8.06
C LEU A 66 -16.39 14.51 -6.58
N GLU A 67 -17.49 14.56 -5.83
CA GLU A 67 -17.51 14.10 -4.43
C GLU A 67 -17.08 12.65 -4.27
N ARG A 68 -17.50 11.76 -5.20
CA ARG A 68 -17.08 10.36 -5.17
C ARG A 68 -15.57 10.23 -5.38
N LYS A 69 -14.99 10.97 -6.33
CA LYS A 69 -13.55 10.96 -6.56
C LYS A 69 -12.78 11.47 -5.35
N GLU A 70 -13.21 12.57 -4.74
CA GLU A 70 -12.59 13.09 -3.52
C GLU A 70 -12.58 12.04 -2.40
N LYS A 71 -13.69 11.31 -2.21
CA LYS A 71 -13.77 10.21 -1.24
C LYS A 71 -12.79 9.08 -1.56
N LEU A 72 -12.66 8.69 -2.83
CA LEU A 72 -11.71 7.66 -3.26
C LEU A 72 -10.26 8.11 -3.09
N SER A 73 -9.94 9.37 -3.41
CA SER A 73 -8.60 9.94 -3.19
C SER A 73 -8.23 9.94 -1.71
N ARG A 74 -9.12 10.40 -0.82
CA ARG A 74 -8.89 10.34 0.64
C ARG A 74 -8.70 8.91 1.15
N ARG A 75 -9.38 7.93 0.55
CA ARG A 75 -9.18 6.51 0.86
C ARG A 75 -7.79 6.04 0.42
N ILE A 76 -7.30 6.44 -0.75
CA ILE A 76 -5.92 6.16 -1.18
C ILE A 76 -4.92 6.75 -0.18
N ASP A 77 -5.10 8.01 0.23
CA ASP A 77 -4.20 8.66 1.20
C ASP A 77 -4.14 7.88 2.51
N THR A 78 -5.29 7.40 2.99
CA THR A 78 -5.39 6.57 4.21
C THR A 78 -4.67 5.23 4.05
N LEU A 79 -4.87 4.54 2.93
CA LEU A 79 -4.22 3.26 2.64
C LEU A 79 -2.70 3.42 2.45
N MET A 80 -2.26 4.51 1.81
CA MET A 80 -0.85 4.84 1.66
C MET A 80 -0.20 5.13 3.01
N ALA A 81 -0.85 5.91 3.88
CA ALA A 81 -0.36 6.15 5.23
C ALA A 81 -0.25 4.86 6.07
N GLU A 82 -1.24 3.97 5.96
CA GLU A 82 -1.18 2.65 6.62
C GLU A 82 0.00 1.82 6.07
N ARG A 83 0.15 1.77 4.74
CA ARG A 83 1.25 1.07 4.07
C ARG A 83 2.60 1.61 4.53
N ASP A 84 2.78 2.92 4.52
CA ASP A 84 4.03 3.58 4.91
C ASP A 84 4.35 3.32 6.38
N SER A 85 3.34 3.29 7.26
CA SER A 85 3.50 2.90 8.66
C SER A 85 3.97 1.45 8.84
N VAL A 86 3.64 0.54 7.92
CA VAL A 86 4.14 -0.84 7.98
C VAL A 86 5.55 -0.93 7.39
N VAL A 87 5.84 -0.20 6.31
CA VAL A 87 7.17 -0.14 5.70
C VAL A 87 8.20 0.48 6.65
N SER A 88 7.82 1.52 7.41
CA SER A 88 8.70 2.16 8.39
C SER A 88 9.17 1.20 9.49
N LEU A 89 8.40 0.15 9.80
CA LEU A 89 8.85 -0.90 10.72
C LEU A 89 10.15 -1.53 10.24
N ILE A 90 10.32 -1.72 8.92
CA ILE A 90 11.54 -2.26 8.31
C ILE A 90 12.63 -1.18 8.28
N ASP A 91 12.29 0.03 7.83
CA ASP A 91 13.27 1.06 7.54
C ASP A 91 13.93 1.63 8.81
N ASP A 92 13.15 1.85 9.87
CA ASP A 92 13.59 2.56 11.06
C ASP A 92 14.25 1.63 12.10
N ASN A 93 13.86 0.36 12.13
CA ASN A 93 14.20 -0.56 13.23
C ASN A 93 15.25 -1.64 12.86
N LEU A 94 15.82 -1.61 11.65
CA LEU A 94 16.91 -2.50 11.26
C LEU A 94 18.21 -1.73 11.05
N LYS A 95 19.26 -2.03 11.84
CA LYS A 95 20.57 -1.39 11.69
C LYS A 95 21.36 -1.96 10.51
N ALA A 96 21.21 -3.25 10.25
CA ALA A 96 21.97 -3.97 9.24
C ALA A 96 21.37 -3.72 7.83
N PRO A 97 22.12 -3.08 6.89
CA PRO A 97 21.58 -2.69 5.58
C PRO A 97 21.15 -3.87 4.71
N ASP A 98 21.86 -4.99 4.80
CA ASP A 98 21.59 -6.26 4.14
C ASP A 98 20.24 -6.86 4.57
N GLN A 99 19.97 -6.88 5.88
CA GLN A 99 18.72 -7.35 6.45
C GLN A 99 17.55 -6.46 6.03
N ARG A 100 17.74 -5.13 6.08
CA ARG A 100 16.74 -4.17 5.60
C ARG A 100 16.44 -4.40 4.11
N THR A 101 17.48 -4.55 3.29
CA THR A 101 17.35 -4.80 1.85
C THR A 101 16.56 -6.07 1.58
N ILE A 102 16.90 -7.18 2.23
CA ILE A 102 16.20 -8.46 2.06
C ILE A 102 14.71 -8.33 2.45
N LEU A 103 14.38 -7.67 3.56
CA LEU A 103 12.99 -7.49 3.95
C LEU A 103 12.22 -6.56 2.99
N ARG A 104 12.85 -5.50 2.48
CA ARG A 104 12.24 -4.63 1.47
C ARG A 104 11.95 -5.39 0.18
N LEU A 105 12.92 -6.14 -0.34
CA LEU A 105 12.71 -6.93 -1.55
C LEU A 105 11.59 -7.97 -1.36
N LEU A 106 11.52 -8.59 -0.18
CA LEU A 106 10.52 -9.62 0.10
C LEU A 106 9.11 -9.07 0.31
N TYR A 107 8.93 -8.02 1.13
CA TYR A 107 7.60 -7.56 1.56
C TYR A 107 7.11 -6.32 0.83
N VAL A 108 8.02 -5.45 0.39
CA VAL A 108 7.68 -4.18 -0.27
C VAL A 108 7.71 -4.33 -1.79
N ILE A 109 8.69 -5.07 -2.32
CA ILE A 109 8.81 -5.34 -3.76
C ILE A 109 8.10 -6.65 -4.15
N ASP A 110 7.78 -7.53 -3.18
CA ASP A 110 7.10 -8.82 -3.40
C ASP A 110 7.91 -9.79 -4.28
N MET A 111 9.24 -9.77 -4.16
CA MET A 111 10.14 -10.73 -4.82
C MET A 111 10.14 -12.08 -4.10
N THR A 112 10.34 -13.17 -4.86
CA THR A 112 10.54 -14.49 -4.26
C THR A 112 11.93 -14.59 -3.62
N VAL A 113 12.12 -15.56 -2.73
CA VAL A 113 13.42 -15.78 -2.08
C VAL A 113 14.49 -16.17 -3.10
N ASP A 114 14.11 -16.92 -4.13
CA ASP A 114 15.00 -17.32 -5.22
C ASP A 114 15.42 -16.10 -6.05
N ASP A 115 14.47 -15.25 -6.45
CA ASP A 115 14.77 -14.01 -7.19
C ASP A 115 15.69 -13.08 -6.39
N ILE A 116 15.50 -13.01 -5.07
CA ILE A 116 16.35 -12.20 -4.18
C ILE A 116 17.77 -12.78 -4.11
N ALA A 117 17.89 -14.10 -4.00
CA ALA A 117 19.17 -14.77 -3.95
C ALA A 117 19.98 -14.51 -5.23
N ASP A 118 19.33 -14.66 -6.38
CA ASP A 118 19.92 -14.39 -7.69
C ASP A 118 20.28 -12.90 -7.85
N PHE A 119 19.36 -12.00 -7.50
CA PHE A 119 19.57 -10.54 -7.60
C PHE A 119 20.74 -10.05 -6.73
N LEU A 120 20.90 -10.60 -5.53
CA LEU A 120 21.97 -10.21 -4.59
C LEU A 120 23.27 -11.01 -4.78
N GLY A 121 23.29 -12.04 -5.63
CA GLY A 121 24.44 -12.92 -5.81
C GLY A 121 24.78 -13.73 -4.55
N VAL A 122 23.77 -14.13 -3.76
CA VAL A 122 23.92 -14.89 -2.52
C VAL A 122 23.15 -16.20 -2.59
N THR A 123 23.39 -17.10 -1.63
CA THR A 123 22.60 -18.34 -1.56
C THR A 123 21.18 -18.07 -1.02
N VAL A 124 20.21 -18.86 -1.47
CA VAL A 124 18.85 -18.91 -0.88
C VAL A 124 18.90 -19.09 0.65
N LYS A 125 19.83 -19.91 1.15
CA LYS A 125 20.05 -20.10 2.60
C LYS A 125 20.42 -18.78 3.29
N THR A 126 21.29 -17.97 2.68
CA THR A 126 21.67 -16.65 3.18
C THR A 126 20.42 -15.77 3.33
N VAL A 127 19.58 -15.70 2.29
CA VAL A 127 18.34 -14.92 2.34
C VAL A 127 17.43 -15.33 3.51
N PHE A 128 17.22 -16.64 3.71
CA PHE A 128 16.42 -17.13 4.84
C PHE A 128 17.02 -16.79 6.21
N VAL A 129 18.34 -16.90 6.38
CA VAL A 129 19.02 -16.58 7.64
C VAL A 129 18.87 -15.10 7.97
N HIS A 130 19.18 -14.21 7.03
CA HIS A 130 19.07 -12.77 7.24
C HIS A 130 17.60 -12.35 7.45
N ARG A 131 16.65 -12.92 6.70
CA ARG A 131 15.21 -12.71 6.93
C ARG A 131 14.82 -13.07 8.37
N ARG A 132 15.20 -14.27 8.85
CA ARG A 132 14.85 -14.72 10.20
C ARG A 132 15.45 -13.79 11.26
N GLN A 133 16.74 -13.48 11.15
CA GLN A 133 17.43 -12.60 12.09
C GLN A 133 16.82 -11.19 12.13
N ALA A 134 16.44 -10.66 10.98
CA ALA A 134 15.79 -9.35 10.88
C ALA A 134 14.44 -9.35 11.60
N LEU A 135 13.59 -10.35 11.35
CA LEU A 135 12.28 -10.47 11.99
C LEU A 135 12.39 -10.68 13.50
N GLU A 136 13.37 -11.46 13.98
CA GLU A 136 13.66 -11.61 15.40
C GLU A 136 14.10 -10.28 16.05
N GLN A 137 14.92 -9.48 15.36
CA GLN A 137 15.33 -8.16 15.84
C GLN A 137 14.14 -7.20 15.93
N LEU A 138 13.31 -7.15 14.88
CA LEU A 138 12.12 -6.31 14.86
C LEU A 138 11.15 -6.67 16.00
N ALA A 139 10.86 -7.96 16.18
CA ALA A 139 10.00 -8.43 17.27
C ALA A 139 10.57 -8.05 18.65
N LYS A 140 11.90 -8.12 18.84
CA LYS A 140 12.57 -7.70 20.09
C LYS A 140 12.59 -6.19 20.31
N GLN A 141 12.69 -5.39 19.25
CA GLN A 141 12.73 -3.93 19.39
C GLN A 141 11.36 -3.35 19.74
N THR A 142 10.28 -3.97 19.28
CA THR A 142 8.93 -3.69 19.80
C THR A 142 8.83 -3.97 21.32
N THR A 143 9.68 -4.86 21.86
CA THR A 143 9.81 -5.14 23.30
C THR A 143 10.61 -4.08 24.08
N SER A 144 11.49 -3.32 23.41
CA SER A 144 12.47 -2.44 24.09
C SER A 144 12.04 -0.96 24.20
N LEU A 145 11.00 -0.51 23.49
CA LEU A 145 10.52 0.88 23.53
C LEU A 145 9.63 1.18 24.76
N LEU A 146 9.66 0.33 25.78
CA LEU A 146 8.89 0.47 27.03
C LEU A 146 9.77 0.35 28.29
N GLY A 147 11.08 0.51 28.16
CA GLY A 147 12.04 0.61 29.26
C GLY A 147 12.47 2.04 29.51
#